data_AF-A0A7R9TNC2-F1
#
_entry.id   AF-A0A7R9TNC2-F1
#
_cell.length_a   1.000
_cell.length_b   1.000
_cell.length_c   1.000
_cell.angle_alpha   90.00
_cell.angle_beta   90.00
_cell.angle_gamma   90.00
#
_symmetry.space_group_name_H-M   'P 1'
#
loop_
_entity.id
_entity.type
_entity.pdbx_description
1 polymer ?
#
loop_
_entity_poly.entity_id
_entity_poly.type
_entity_poly.pdbx_seq_one_letter_code
_entity_poly.pdbx_strand_id
1 'polypeptide(L)'
;EGEEIVTALDTRSDDLCQELMDMELRNVEIVKDLVFEFDREYTEIVSKSKTIITEFFEKIRELEENYFAGLQEEAMRVYERFGSGELDDACSEDTKLLLGDKDTFMNSVQSHHDFHASAIDALEDKLAKEERRRLDELIDGIRDWERDRNRVRVAEIVAMKRRNKEALDVEYESEPESEKEPNSDDEDDESDDDDDG
;
A
#
# COMPACT_ATOMS: atom_id res chain seq x y z
N GLU A 1 27.92 10.28 45.65
CA GLU A 1 28.42 10.31 44.26
C GLU A 1 27.61 9.42 43.32
N GLY A 2 27.30 8.16 43.69
CA GLY A 2 26.47 7.25 42.86
C GLY A 2 25.07 7.77 42.53
N GLU A 3 24.31 8.28 43.50
CA GLU A 3 22.95 8.82 43.29
C GLU A 3 22.91 10.02 42.32
N GLU A 4 23.93 10.88 42.36
CA GLU A 4 24.07 12.02 41.46
C GLU A 4 24.36 11.57 40.02
N ILE A 5 25.16 10.51 39.84
CA ILE A 5 25.47 9.92 38.54
C ILE A 5 24.23 9.23 37.95
N VAL A 6 23.47 8.47 38.75
CA VAL A 6 22.22 7.81 38.31
C VAL A 6 21.19 8.84 37.87
N THR A 7 21.03 9.92 38.65
CA THR A 7 20.11 11.01 38.30
C THR A 7 20.53 11.71 37.01
N ALA A 8 21.83 11.94 36.80
CA ALA A 8 22.35 12.53 35.58
C ALA A 8 22.14 11.62 34.35
N LEU A 9 22.29 10.30 34.50
CA LEU A 9 22.06 9.32 33.43
C LEU A 9 20.57 9.15 33.08
N ASP A 10 19.68 9.15 34.07
CA ASP A 10 18.22 9.12 33.85
C ASP A 10 17.77 10.37 33.09
N THR A 11 18.25 11.55 33.51
CA THR A 11 17.99 12.83 32.81
C THR A 11 18.47 12.78 31.36
N ARG A 12 19.67 12.26 31.11
CA ARG A 12 20.22 12.16 29.76
C ARG A 12 19.50 11.12 28.89
N SER A 13 18.98 10.05 29.50
CA SER A 13 18.13 9.07 28.82
C SER A 13 16.79 9.71 28.42
N ASP A 14 16.26 10.59 29.25
CA ASP A 14 15.04 11.36 28.97
C ASP A 14 15.25 12.36 27.82
N ASP A 15 16.36 13.11 27.84
CA ASP A 15 16.73 14.03 26.77
C ASP A 15 16.88 13.28 25.43
N LEU A 16 17.60 12.15 25.44
CA LEU A 16 17.76 11.32 24.24
C LEU A 16 16.42 10.80 23.71
N CYS A 17 15.53 10.37 24.60
CA CYS A 17 14.19 9.93 24.21
C CYS A 17 13.40 11.08 23.55
N GLN A 18 13.50 12.30 24.09
CA GLN A 18 12.85 13.47 23.51
C GLN A 18 13.43 13.82 22.13
N GLU A 19 14.75 13.82 21.98
CA GLU A 19 15.41 14.07 20.70
C GLU A 19 15.01 13.04 19.63
N LEU A 20 14.91 11.75 20.00
CA LEU A 20 14.46 10.69 19.11
C LEU A 20 12.99 10.84 18.71
N MET A 21 12.13 11.22 19.66
CA MET A 21 10.70 11.49 19.37
C MET A 21 10.55 12.69 18.43
N ASP A 22 11.32 13.77 18.64
CA ASP A 22 11.31 14.94 17.77
C ASP A 22 11.79 14.59 16.35
N MET A 23 12.84 13.75 16.24
CA MET A 23 13.30 13.26 14.95
C MET A 23 12.25 12.39 14.25
N GLU A 24 11.57 11.49 14.97
CA GLU A 24 10.50 10.67 14.38
C GLU A 24 9.32 11.53 13.93
N LEU A 25 8.96 12.58 14.69
CA LEU A 25 7.91 13.51 14.28
C LEU A 25 8.27 14.23 12.96
N ARG A 26 9.52 14.69 12.82
CA ARG A 26 10.01 15.26 11.55
C ARG A 26 9.98 14.24 10.41
N ASN A 27 10.34 12.98 10.67
CA ASN A 27 10.28 11.93 9.66
C ASN A 27 8.85 11.69 9.15
N VAL A 28 7.85 11.72 10.05
CA VAL A 28 6.44 11.62 9.67
C VAL A 28 6.03 12.78 8.76
N GLU A 29 6.45 14.00 9.07
CA GLU A 29 6.17 15.18 8.23
C GLU A 29 6.81 15.04 6.84
N ILE A 30 8.10 14.68 6.78
CA ILE A 30 8.83 14.48 5.53
C ILE A 30 8.18 13.40 4.67
N VAL A 31 7.83 12.26 5.28
CA VAL A 31 7.21 11.17 4.51
C VAL A 31 5.81 11.53 4.07
N LYS A 32 5.02 12.25 4.88
CA LYS A 32 3.72 12.75 4.46
C LYS A 32 3.81 13.65 3.23
N ASP A 33 4.77 14.57 3.20
CA ASP A 33 5.00 15.46 2.06
C ASP A 33 5.46 14.67 0.83
N LEU A 34 6.37 13.70 1.00
CA LEU A 34 6.82 12.83 -0.09
C LEU A 34 5.68 11.97 -0.66
N VAL A 35 4.80 11.44 0.20
CA VAL A 35 3.61 10.67 -0.23
C VAL A 35 2.65 11.56 -0.99
N PHE A 36 2.47 12.81 -0.57
CA PHE A 36 1.63 13.78 -1.27
C PHE A 36 2.19 14.12 -2.67
N GLU A 37 3.50 14.37 -2.77
CA GLU A 37 4.15 14.60 -4.06
C GLU A 37 4.05 13.37 -4.95
N PHE A 38 4.31 12.18 -4.41
CA PHE A 38 4.20 10.92 -5.14
C PHE A 38 2.77 10.69 -5.68
N ASP A 39 1.74 10.92 -4.85
CA ASP A 39 0.33 10.81 -5.26
C ASP A 39 0.01 11.76 -6.42
N ARG A 40 0.50 13.00 -6.35
CA ARG A 40 0.33 13.98 -7.43
C ARG A 40 0.99 13.51 -8.72
N GLU A 41 2.27 13.16 -8.68
CA GLU A 41 3.02 12.75 -9.87
C GLU A 41 2.46 11.46 -10.47
N TYR A 42 2.08 10.48 -9.64
CA TYR A 42 1.49 9.23 -10.11
C TYR A 42 0.09 9.44 -10.69
N THR A 43 -0.71 10.35 -10.12
CA THR A 43 -2.00 10.76 -10.71
C THR A 43 -1.82 11.33 -12.12
N GLU A 44 -0.77 12.12 -12.36
CA GLU A 44 -0.45 12.60 -13.71
C GLU A 44 -0.08 11.46 -14.66
N ILE A 45 0.67 10.46 -14.19
CA ILE A 45 1.02 9.27 -14.98
C ILE A 45 -0.25 8.48 -15.34
N VAL A 46 -1.16 8.25 -14.39
CA VAL A 46 -2.43 7.56 -14.65
C VAL A 46 -3.30 8.35 -15.63
N SER A 47 -3.31 9.67 -15.54
CA SER A 47 -4.00 10.53 -16.51
C SER A 47 -3.45 10.36 -17.93
N LYS A 48 -2.12 10.36 -18.09
CA LYS A 48 -1.46 10.09 -19.37
C LYS A 48 -1.75 8.66 -19.87
N SER A 49 -1.73 7.67 -18.97
CA SER A 49 -2.10 6.28 -19.26
C SER A 49 -3.52 6.20 -19.82
N LYS A 50 -4.48 6.89 -19.20
CA LYS A 50 -5.87 6.97 -19.67
C LYS A 50 -5.98 7.55 -21.08
N THR A 51 -5.24 8.63 -21.37
CA THR A 51 -5.20 9.19 -22.74
C THR A 51 -4.69 8.17 -23.75
N ILE A 52 -3.59 7.46 -23.43
CA ILE A 52 -3.03 6.42 -24.30
C ILE A 52 -4.02 5.28 -24.53
N ILE A 53 -4.73 4.85 -23.48
CA ILE A 53 -5.79 3.83 -23.56
C ILE A 53 -6.86 4.29 -24.55
N THR A 54 -7.41 5.49 -24.38
CA THR A 54 -8.46 6.01 -25.27
C THR A 54 -7.98 6.14 -26.72
N GLU A 55 -6.78 6.65 -26.96
CA GLU A 55 -6.20 6.73 -28.31
C GLU A 55 -5.99 5.34 -28.95
N PHE A 56 -5.63 4.33 -28.15
CA PHE A 56 -5.47 2.97 -28.62
C PHE A 56 -6.81 2.33 -29.00
N PHE A 57 -7.84 2.50 -28.16
CA PHE A 57 -9.17 1.96 -28.42
C PHE A 57 -9.89 2.70 -29.55
N GLU A 58 -9.59 3.98 -29.78
CA GLU A 58 -10.04 4.70 -30.98
C GLU A 58 -9.55 4.03 -32.27
N LYS A 59 -8.27 3.62 -32.31
CA LYS A 59 -7.71 2.88 -33.45
C LYS A 59 -8.34 1.48 -33.60
N ILE A 60 -8.65 0.82 -32.50
CA ILE A 60 -9.36 -0.48 -32.55
C ILE A 60 -10.76 -0.30 -33.13
N ARG A 61 -11.50 0.74 -32.71
CA ARG A 61 -12.82 1.07 -33.27
C ARG A 61 -12.73 1.34 -34.77
N GLU A 62 -11.74 2.10 -35.22
CA GLU A 62 -11.52 2.32 -36.67
C GLU A 62 -11.25 1.01 -37.43
N LEU A 63 -10.47 0.09 -36.86
CA LEU A 63 -10.22 -1.22 -37.48
C LEU A 63 -11.48 -2.09 -37.51
N GLU A 64 -12.31 -2.07 -36.45
CA GLU A 64 -13.58 -2.79 -36.41
C GLU A 64 -14.58 -2.23 -37.44
N GLU A 65 -14.66 -0.91 -37.60
CA GLU A 65 -15.50 -0.29 -38.65
C GLU A 65 -15.06 -0.71 -40.05
N ASN A 66 -13.75 -0.71 -40.32
CA ASN A 66 -13.21 -1.17 -41.59
C ASN A 66 -13.47 -2.67 -41.82
N TYR A 67 -13.34 -3.49 -40.79
CA TYR A 67 -13.67 -4.92 -40.84
C TYR A 67 -15.17 -5.11 -41.13
N PHE A 68 -16.04 -4.39 -40.44
CA PHE A 68 -17.48 -4.47 -40.62
C PHE A 68 -17.90 -4.07 -42.03
N ALA A 69 -17.35 -3.00 -42.60
CA ALA A 69 -17.62 -2.59 -43.97
C ALA A 69 -17.27 -3.71 -44.98
N GLY A 70 -16.11 -4.37 -44.81
CA GLY A 70 -15.71 -5.50 -45.65
C GLY A 70 -16.57 -6.74 -45.43
N LEU A 71 -16.94 -7.03 -44.18
CA LEU A 71 -17.85 -8.13 -43.84
C LEU A 71 -19.23 -7.92 -44.46
N GLN A 72 -19.74 -6.70 -44.43
CA GLN A 72 -21.04 -6.35 -45.00
C GLN A 72 -21.05 -6.51 -46.52
N GLU A 73 -19.98 -6.09 -47.20
CA GLU A 73 -19.83 -6.30 -48.65
C GLU A 73 -19.81 -7.80 -49.00
N GLU A 74 -19.00 -8.59 -48.29
CA GLU A 74 -18.88 -10.02 -48.55
C GLU A 74 -20.16 -10.79 -48.17
N ALA A 75 -20.83 -10.40 -47.08
CA ALA A 75 -22.14 -10.93 -46.71
C ALA A 75 -23.15 -10.71 -47.84
N MET A 76 -23.20 -9.50 -48.42
CA MET A 76 -24.09 -9.21 -49.55
C MET A 76 -23.74 -10.07 -50.78
N ARG A 77 -22.46 -10.26 -51.09
CA ARG A 77 -22.03 -11.15 -52.18
C ARG A 77 -22.44 -12.60 -51.96
N VAL A 78 -22.33 -13.11 -50.73
CA VAL A 78 -22.78 -14.46 -50.38
C VAL A 78 -24.30 -14.58 -50.56
N TYR A 79 -25.06 -13.57 -50.12
CA TYR A 79 -26.51 -13.53 -50.31
C TYR A 79 -26.91 -13.53 -51.80
N GLU A 80 -26.22 -12.75 -52.64
CA GLU A 80 -26.46 -12.73 -54.09
C GLU A 80 -26.16 -14.07 -54.76
N ARG A 81 -25.07 -14.74 -54.38
CA ARG A 81 -24.72 -16.08 -54.87
C ARG A 81 -25.68 -17.17 -54.39
N PHE A 82 -26.25 -17.01 -53.20
CA PHE A 82 -27.34 -17.87 -52.75
C PHE A 82 -28.58 -17.69 -53.64
N GLY A 83 -28.94 -16.44 -53.94
CA GLY A 83 -30.06 -16.12 -54.84
C GLY A 83 -29.89 -16.61 -56.29
N SER A 84 -28.66 -16.83 -56.76
CA SER A 84 -28.38 -17.41 -58.08
C SER A 84 -28.40 -18.95 -58.11
N GLY A 85 -28.56 -19.61 -56.95
CA GLY A 85 -28.53 -21.06 -56.81
C GLY A 85 -27.12 -21.66 -56.80
N GLU A 86 -26.06 -20.84 -56.80
CA GLU A 86 -24.67 -21.33 -56.78
C GLU A 86 -24.30 -22.06 -55.47
N LEU A 87 -25.08 -21.85 -54.42
CA LEU A 87 -24.82 -22.39 -53.08
C LEU A 87 -25.79 -23.49 -52.64
N ASP A 88 -26.69 -23.95 -53.53
CA ASP A 88 -27.74 -24.92 -53.19
C ASP A 88 -27.21 -26.27 -52.66
N ASP A 89 -26.09 -26.73 -53.21
CA ASP A 89 -25.42 -27.97 -52.82
C ASP A 89 -24.42 -27.78 -51.67
N ALA A 90 -24.06 -26.53 -51.36
CA ALA A 90 -23.03 -26.18 -50.36
C ALA A 90 -23.61 -25.76 -49.01
N CYS A 91 -24.81 -25.17 -49.00
CA CYS A 91 -25.46 -24.69 -47.79
C CYS A 91 -26.24 -25.80 -47.06
N SER A 92 -26.10 -25.84 -45.73
CA SER A 92 -26.99 -26.64 -44.88
C SER A 92 -28.41 -26.05 -44.85
N GLU A 93 -29.41 -26.82 -44.46
CA GLU A 93 -30.80 -26.33 -44.36
C GLU A 93 -30.94 -25.13 -43.41
N ASP A 94 -30.19 -25.10 -42.31
CA ASP A 94 -30.17 -23.95 -41.39
C ASP A 94 -29.57 -22.71 -42.04
N THR A 95 -28.53 -22.88 -42.88
CA THR A 95 -27.91 -21.80 -43.64
C THR A 95 -28.85 -21.26 -44.72
N LYS A 96 -29.60 -22.15 -45.40
CA LYS A 96 -30.61 -21.77 -46.39
C LYS A 96 -31.76 -21.00 -45.75
N LEU A 97 -32.18 -21.40 -44.55
CA LEU A 97 -33.20 -20.68 -43.79
C LEU A 97 -32.75 -19.26 -43.42
N LEU A 98 -31.49 -19.12 -42.96
CA LEU A 98 -30.92 -17.82 -42.63
C LEU A 98 -30.77 -16.91 -43.87
N LEU A 99 -30.26 -17.45 -44.98
CA LEU A 99 -30.06 -16.71 -46.23
C LEU A 99 -31.36 -16.50 -47.03
N GLY A 100 -32.44 -17.21 -46.69
CA GLY A 100 -33.75 -17.09 -47.34
C GLY A 100 -34.45 -15.76 -47.09
N ASP A 101 -34.06 -15.05 -46.03
CA ASP A 101 -34.51 -13.70 -45.71
C ASP A 101 -33.32 -12.75 -45.56
N LYS A 102 -33.16 -11.85 -46.53
CA LYS A 102 -32.10 -10.84 -46.55
C LYS A 102 -32.06 -10.04 -45.25
N ASP A 103 -33.21 -9.62 -44.76
CA ASP A 103 -33.27 -8.70 -43.62
C ASP A 103 -32.81 -9.44 -42.36
N THR A 104 -33.26 -10.68 -42.17
CA THR A 104 -32.79 -11.54 -41.06
C THR A 104 -31.28 -11.78 -41.12
N PHE A 105 -30.73 -12.12 -42.29
CA PHE A 105 -29.30 -12.34 -42.45
C PHE A 105 -28.48 -11.06 -42.18
N MET A 106 -28.86 -9.93 -42.77
CA MET A 106 -28.15 -8.66 -42.58
C MET A 106 -28.27 -8.14 -41.14
N ASN A 107 -29.41 -8.34 -40.48
CA ASN A 107 -29.58 -8.03 -39.06
C ASN A 107 -28.64 -8.87 -38.18
N SER A 108 -28.38 -10.12 -38.54
CA SER A 108 -27.38 -10.95 -37.83
C SER A 108 -25.97 -10.40 -38.00
N VAL A 109 -25.61 -9.92 -39.19
CA VAL A 109 -24.30 -9.30 -39.46
C VAL A 109 -24.14 -8.00 -38.66
N GLN A 110 -25.18 -7.16 -38.63
CA GLN A 110 -25.20 -5.96 -37.79
C GLN A 110 -25.06 -6.30 -36.30
N SER A 111 -25.80 -7.30 -35.81
CA SER A 111 -25.74 -7.72 -34.41
C SER A 111 -24.34 -8.19 -34.00
N HIS A 112 -23.60 -8.81 -34.92
CA HIS A 112 -22.22 -9.23 -34.67
C HIS A 112 -21.28 -8.03 -34.49
N HIS A 113 -21.43 -7.00 -35.32
CA HIS A 113 -20.69 -5.75 -35.18
C HIS A 113 -21.04 -5.01 -33.89
N ASP A 114 -22.32 -4.89 -33.56
CA ASP A 114 -22.77 -4.26 -32.31
C ASP A 114 -22.18 -4.97 -31.08
N PHE A 115 -22.07 -6.31 -31.13
CA PHE A 115 -21.42 -7.11 -30.09
C PHE A 115 -19.92 -6.81 -29.98
N HIS A 116 -19.20 -6.73 -31.11
CA HIS A 116 -17.78 -6.35 -31.12
C HIS A 116 -17.57 -4.95 -30.55
N ALA A 117 -18.33 -3.95 -31.02
CA ALA A 117 -18.24 -2.58 -30.55
C ALA A 117 -18.46 -2.49 -29.04
N SER A 118 -19.50 -3.17 -28.53
CA SER A 118 -19.76 -3.23 -27.09
C SER A 118 -18.63 -3.91 -26.30
N ALA A 119 -18.03 -4.97 -26.85
CA ALA A 119 -16.89 -5.63 -26.20
C ALA A 119 -15.64 -4.73 -26.15
N ILE A 120 -15.39 -3.96 -27.21
CA ILE A 120 -14.30 -2.98 -27.29
C ILE A 120 -14.50 -1.91 -26.21
N ASP A 121 -15.68 -1.32 -26.11
CA ASP A 121 -16.00 -0.30 -25.11
C ASP A 121 -15.86 -0.85 -23.68
N ALA A 122 -16.35 -2.07 -23.43
CA ALA A 122 -16.25 -2.71 -22.12
C ALA A 122 -14.78 -2.95 -21.71
N LEU A 123 -13.91 -3.27 -22.67
CA LEU A 123 -12.48 -3.46 -22.42
C LEU A 123 -11.77 -2.12 -22.17
N GLU A 124 -12.10 -1.06 -22.92
CA GLU A 124 -11.58 0.30 -22.70
C GLU A 124 -11.89 0.75 -21.27
N ASP A 125 -13.17 0.65 -20.89
CA ASP A 125 -13.67 0.99 -19.56
C ASP A 125 -12.97 0.21 -18.45
N LYS A 126 -12.82 -1.10 -18.63
CA LYS A 126 -12.18 -1.98 -17.66
C LYS A 126 -10.72 -1.58 -17.44
N LEU A 127 -9.98 -1.32 -18.51
CA LEU A 127 -8.57 -0.95 -18.42
C LEU A 127 -8.39 0.42 -17.76
N ALA A 128 -9.22 1.41 -18.12
CA ALA A 128 -9.19 2.74 -17.51
C ALA A 128 -9.52 2.70 -16.01
N LYS A 129 -10.50 1.88 -15.59
CA LYS A 129 -10.85 1.70 -14.17
C LYS A 129 -9.74 0.98 -13.40
N GLU A 130 -9.13 -0.02 -14.01
CA GLU A 130 -8.03 -0.80 -13.40
C GLU A 130 -6.81 0.07 -13.09
N GLU A 131 -6.41 0.96 -14.01
CA GLU A 131 -5.30 1.89 -13.77
C GLU A 131 -5.54 2.83 -12.59
N ARG A 132 -6.78 3.30 -12.44
CA ARG A 132 -7.16 4.12 -11.28
C ARG A 132 -7.16 3.33 -9.98
N ARG A 133 -7.71 2.12 -10.00
CA ARG A 133 -7.71 1.20 -8.86
C ARG A 133 -6.29 0.92 -8.37
N ARG A 134 -5.33 0.70 -9.29
CA ARG A 134 -3.92 0.47 -8.95
C ARG A 134 -3.27 1.63 -8.24
N LEU A 135 -3.56 2.87 -8.65
CA LEU A 135 -3.09 4.07 -7.96
C LEU A 135 -3.66 4.11 -6.53
N ASP A 136 -4.98 3.96 -6.40
CA ASP A 136 -5.63 4.02 -5.08
C ASP A 136 -5.05 2.97 -4.12
N GLU A 137 -4.90 1.72 -4.60
CA GLU A 137 -4.30 0.62 -3.82
C GLU A 137 -2.83 0.87 -3.44
N LEU A 138 -2.06 1.46 -4.34
CA LEU A 138 -0.66 1.79 -4.09
C LEU A 138 -0.52 2.87 -3.01
N ILE A 139 -1.32 3.94 -3.11
CA ILE A 139 -1.30 5.04 -2.15
C ILE A 139 -1.78 4.58 -0.77
N ASP A 140 -2.84 3.79 -0.71
CA ASP A 140 -3.33 3.24 0.55
C ASP A 140 -2.29 2.30 1.19
N GLY A 141 -1.63 1.46 0.39
CA GLY A 141 -0.54 0.61 0.86
C GLY A 141 0.64 1.41 1.43
N ILE A 142 1.02 2.52 0.81
CA ILE A 142 2.09 3.40 1.32
C ILE A 142 1.66 4.08 2.64
N ARG A 143 0.41 4.52 2.74
CA ARG A 143 -0.12 5.14 3.97
C ARG A 143 -0.18 4.16 5.14
N ASP A 144 -0.58 2.91 4.88
CA ASP A 144 -0.59 1.87 5.90
C ASP A 144 0.83 1.49 6.32
N TRP A 145 1.75 1.36 5.37
CA TRP A 145 3.17 1.15 5.66
C TRP A 145 3.74 2.28 6.54
N GLU A 146 3.42 3.53 6.24
CA GLU A 146 3.89 4.69 7.02
C GLU A 146 3.37 4.66 8.45
N ARG A 147 2.08 4.33 8.62
CA ARG A 147 1.46 4.18 9.93
C ARG A 147 2.16 3.11 10.76
N ASP A 148 2.43 1.96 10.16
CA ASP A 148 3.08 0.84 10.85
C ASP A 148 4.54 1.16 11.18
N ARG A 149 5.28 1.76 10.24
CA ARG A 149 6.65 2.23 10.46
C ARG A 149 6.74 3.18 11.64
N ASN A 150 5.89 4.21 11.68
CA ASN A 150 5.88 5.17 12.78
C ASN A 150 5.58 4.50 14.14
N ARG A 151 4.58 3.63 14.19
CA ARG A 151 4.22 2.91 15.43
C ARG A 151 5.35 2.03 15.94
N VAL A 152 6.04 1.33 15.03
CA VAL A 152 7.21 0.51 15.39
C VAL A 152 8.35 1.37 15.92
N ARG A 153 8.66 2.51 15.28
CA ARG A 153 9.72 3.42 15.72
C ARG A 153 9.43 4.06 17.07
N VAL A 154 8.21 4.53 17.30
CA VAL A 154 7.79 5.06 18.61
C VAL A 154 7.89 3.98 19.69
N ALA A 155 7.46 2.75 19.40
CA ALA A 155 7.56 1.64 20.34
C ALA A 155 9.03 1.29 20.68
N GLU A 156 9.93 1.32 19.70
CA GLU A 156 11.38 1.15 19.92
C GLU A 156 11.95 2.23 20.84
N ILE A 157 11.63 3.50 20.59
CA ILE A 157 12.12 4.64 21.39
C ILE A 157 11.68 4.49 22.85
N VAL A 158 10.39 4.19 23.08
CA VAL A 158 9.84 3.99 24.43
C VAL A 158 10.45 2.76 25.10
N ALA A 159 10.64 1.65 24.37
CA ALA A 159 11.24 0.45 24.90
C ALA A 159 12.71 0.66 25.28
N MET A 160 13.45 1.47 24.52
CA MET A 160 14.82 1.85 24.83
C MET A 160 14.88 2.63 26.14
N LYS A 161 14.06 3.68 26.31
CA LYS A 161 13.99 4.45 27.56
C LYS A 161 13.68 3.55 28.76
N ARG A 162 12.70 2.65 28.62
CA ARG A 162 12.35 1.69 29.68
C ARG A 162 13.52 0.77 30.04
N ARG A 163 14.21 0.20 29.05
CA ARG A 163 15.38 -0.67 29.29
C ARG A 163 16.50 0.09 29.99
N ASN A 164 16.77 1.34 29.60
CA ASN A 164 17.79 2.16 30.25
C ASN A 164 17.43 2.41 31.71
N LYS A 165 16.18 2.73 32.00
CA LYS A 165 15.69 2.93 33.37
C LYS A 165 15.83 1.64 34.21
N GLU A 166 15.36 0.51 33.70
CA GLU A 166 15.49 -0.79 34.38
C GLU A 166 16.96 -1.16 34.65
N ALA A 167 17.88 -0.85 33.73
CA ALA A 167 19.31 -1.10 33.94
C ALA A 167 19.92 -0.19 35.01
N LEU A 168 19.50 1.08 35.08
CA LEU A 168 19.94 2.01 36.12
C LEU A 168 19.42 1.60 37.50
N ASP A 169 18.15 1.18 37.59
CA ASP A 169 17.54 0.73 38.85
C ASP A 169 18.24 -0.51 39.41
N VAL A 170 18.57 -1.50 38.56
CA VAL A 170 19.29 -2.72 38.97
C VAL A 170 20.70 -2.44 39.46
N GLU A 171 21.45 -1.56 38.78
CA GLU A 171 22.83 -1.22 39.18
C GLU A 171 22.84 -0.47 40.52
N TYR A 172 21.89 0.44 40.74
CA TYR A 172 21.76 1.19 41.99
C TYR A 172 21.33 0.33 43.18
N GLU A 173 20.42 -0.64 42.98
CA GLU A 173 20.04 -1.61 44.03
C GLU A 173 21.15 -2.63 44.37
N SER A 174 22.17 -2.76 43.50
CA SER A 174 23.27 -3.72 43.65
C SER A 174 24.47 -3.20 44.45
N GLU A 175 24.51 -1.90 44.79
CA GLU A 175 25.47 -1.35 45.75
C GLU A 175 24.97 -1.66 47.18
N PRO A 176 25.68 -2.51 47.97
CA PRO A 176 25.23 -2.81 49.33
C PRO A 176 25.31 -1.56 50.21
N GLU A 177 24.28 -1.35 51.05
CA GLU A 177 24.33 -0.48 52.23
C GLU A 177 25.43 -0.96 53.20
N SER A 178 26.71 -0.79 52.87
CA SER A 178 27.81 -0.91 53.82
C SER A 178 28.08 0.45 54.41
N GLU A 179 27.40 0.76 55.52
CA GLU A 179 27.89 1.58 56.65
C GLU A 179 26.71 1.91 57.59
N LYS A 180 26.25 0.89 58.33
CA LYS A 180 25.74 1.12 59.69
C LYS A 180 26.70 0.41 60.63
N GLU A 181 27.66 1.17 61.14
CA GLU A 181 28.55 0.71 62.19
C GLU A 181 27.72 0.20 63.39
N PRO A 182 28.03 -0.98 63.94
CA PRO A 182 27.43 -1.42 65.19
C PRO A 182 28.02 -0.60 66.32
N ASN A 183 27.16 0.13 67.04
CA ASN A 183 27.52 0.83 68.27
C ASN A 183 28.14 -0.20 69.25
N SER A 184 29.44 -0.08 69.52
CA SER A 184 30.19 -0.92 70.45
C SER A 184 30.66 -0.05 71.60
N ASP A 185 29.75 0.21 72.54
CA ASP A 185 30.10 0.67 73.88
C ASP A 185 29.62 -0.39 74.86
N ASP A 186 30.33 -1.52 74.90
CA ASP A 186 30.24 -2.50 75.97
C ASP A 186 31.67 -2.88 76.40
N GLU A 187 31.90 -2.59 77.69
CA GLU A 187 32.83 -3.20 78.65
C GLU A 187 34.30 -2.75 78.72
N ASP A 188 34.67 -2.27 79.92
CA ASP A 188 35.77 -2.73 80.81
C ASP A 188 36.19 -1.53 81.70
N ASP A 189 35.71 -1.38 82.94
CA ASP A 189 35.90 -2.18 84.17
C ASP A 189 37.33 -2.15 84.76
N GLU A 190 37.33 -1.87 86.07
CA GLU A 190 38.36 -2.02 87.13
C GLU A 190 39.71 -1.25 87.11
N SER A 191 39.89 -0.40 88.13
CA SER A 191 40.87 -0.59 89.23
C SER A 191 40.75 0.61 90.20
N ASP A 192 40.19 0.41 91.39
CA ASP A 192 40.80 -0.10 92.63
C ASP A 192 41.71 0.89 93.37
N ASP A 193 41.49 0.88 94.69
CA ASP A 193 42.38 1.20 95.80
C ASP A 193 42.38 2.61 96.43
N ASP A 194 41.86 2.57 97.67
CA ASP A 194 42.49 3.03 98.93
C ASP A 194 42.39 4.52 99.32
N ASP A 195 41.68 4.82 100.41
CA ASP A 195 42.21 4.98 101.79
C ASP A 195 42.59 6.47 101.99
N ASP A 196 42.18 7.22 103.00
CA ASP A 196 42.22 6.99 104.44
C ASP A 196 41.63 8.27 105.11
N GLY A 197 41.10 8.17 106.34
CA GLY A 197 40.93 9.33 107.27
C GLY A 197 39.51 9.79 107.66
#